data_AF-A0A954KAW5-F1
#
_entry.id   AF-A0A954KAW5-F1
#
_cell.length_a   1.000
_cell.length_b   1.000
_cell.length_c   1.000
_cell.angle_alpha   90.00
_cell.angle_beta   90.00
_cell.angle_gamma   90.00
#
_symmetry.space_group_name_H-M   'P 1'
#
loop_
_entity.id
_entity.type
_entity.pdbx_description
1 polymer ?
#
loop_
_entity_poly.entity_id
_entity_poly.type
_entity_poly.pdbx_seq_one_letter_code
_entity_poly.pdbx_strand_id
1 'polypeptide(L)'
;AFVSLMIFLQWCVLDYYTVRMIPYPEQVHDNDWTILIIPVLPSLLLIAWSKWSHSLLTPGQIIGAILLGMVLSIPLIGFFGVNFHLSIGGQL
;
A
#
# COMPACT_ATOMS: atom_id res chain seq x y z
N ALA A 1 -7.92 -0.91 10.22
CA ALA A 1 -8.50 -1.95 9.35
C ALA A 1 -8.66 -1.46 7.91
N PHE A 2 -9.46 -0.42 7.63
CA PHE A 2 -9.67 0.06 6.26
C PHE A 2 -8.36 0.53 5.59
N VAL A 3 -7.63 1.47 6.23
CA VAL A 3 -6.36 2.00 5.69
C VAL A 3 -5.31 0.92 5.49
N SER A 4 -5.14 0.03 6.46
CA SER A 4 -4.19 -1.08 6.37
C SER A 4 -4.53 -2.06 5.24
N LEU A 5 -5.81 -2.31 4.99
CA LEU A 5 -6.27 -3.12 3.85
C LEU A 5 -5.99 -2.41 2.52
N MET A 6 -6.23 -1.10 2.44
CA MET A 6 -5.91 -0.32 1.24
C MET A 6 -4.42 -0.36 0.91
N ILE A 7 -3.57 -0.17 1.92
CA ILE A 7 -2.11 -0.27 1.78
C ILE A 7 -1.71 -1.67 1.30
N PHE A 8 -2.29 -2.72 1.89
CA PHE A 8 -2.03 -4.10 1.47
C PHE A 8 -2.41 -4.34 0.00
N LEU A 9 -3.61 -3.92 -0.42
CA LEU A 9 -4.05 -4.08 -1.81
C LEU A 9 -3.16 -3.31 -2.78
N GLN A 10 -2.76 -2.09 -2.41
CA GLN A 10 -1.85 -1.30 -3.22
C GLN A 10 -0.47 -1.95 -3.33
N TRP A 11 0.03 -2.52 -2.24
CA TRP A 11 1.25 -3.31 -2.25
C TRP A 11 1.14 -4.50 -3.21
N CYS A 12 0.05 -5.28 -3.18
CA CYS A 12 -0.16 -6.39 -4.11
C CYS A 12 -0.20 -5.95 -5.58
N VAL A 13 -0.80 -4.80 -5.87
CA VAL A 13 -0.83 -4.24 -7.23
C VAL A 13 0.58 -3.87 -7.68
N LEU A 14 1.35 -3.16 -6.85
CA LEU A 14 2.73 -2.79 -7.16
C LEU A 14 3.60 -4.03 -7.35
N ASP A 15 3.50 -5.00 -6.45
CA ASP A 15 4.22 -6.26 -6.51
C ASP A 15 3.93 -7.03 -7.80
N TYR A 16 2.66 -7.10 -8.22
CA TYR A 16 2.28 -7.68 -9.50
C TYR A 16 2.95 -6.97 -10.68
N TYR A 17 2.97 -5.64 -10.70
CA TYR A 17 3.65 -4.90 -11.76
C TYR A 17 5.16 -5.14 -11.76
N THR A 18 5.79 -5.18 -10.59
CA THR A 18 7.23 -5.44 -10.44
C THR A 18 7.61 -6.82 -11.00
N VAL A 19 6.88 -7.88 -10.62
CA VAL A 19 7.16 -9.25 -11.10
C VAL A 19 6.96 -9.40 -12.62
N ARG A 20 6.18 -8.51 -13.25
CA ARG A 20 5.93 -8.51 -14.69
C ARG A 20 6.88 -7.60 -15.48
N MET A 21 7.74 -6.83 -14.81
CA MET A 21 8.70 -5.98 -15.48
C MET A 21 9.81 -6.82 -16.14
N ILE A 22 10.37 -6.34 -17.24
CA ILE A 22 11.52 -6.96 -17.91
C ILE A 22 12.69 -5.97 -17.89
N PRO A 23 13.88 -6.37 -17.41
CA PRO A 23 14.20 -7.66 -16.81
C PRO A 23 13.85 -7.71 -15.30
N TYR A 24 13.14 -8.76 -14.91
CA TYR A 24 12.93 -9.16 -13.51
C TYR A 24 13.80 -10.39 -13.21
N PRO A 25 14.49 -10.46 -12.04
CA PRO A 25 14.49 -9.50 -10.93
C PRO A 25 15.57 -8.41 -11.02
N GLU A 26 16.34 -8.34 -12.09
CA GLU A 26 17.61 -7.61 -12.15
C GLU A 26 17.49 -6.08 -12.04
N GLN A 27 16.35 -5.48 -12.43
CA GLN A 27 16.14 -4.02 -12.46
C GLN A 27 14.98 -3.54 -11.59
N VAL A 28 14.54 -4.33 -10.61
CA VAL A 28 13.40 -3.95 -9.75
C VAL A 28 13.69 -2.70 -8.91
N HIS A 29 14.96 -2.50 -8.52
CA HIS A 29 15.40 -1.39 -7.67
C HIS A 29 15.25 -0.02 -8.34
N ASP A 30 15.23 0.03 -9.67
CA ASP A 30 15.06 1.29 -10.41
C ASP A 30 13.68 1.92 -10.14
N ASN A 31 12.72 1.12 -9.67
CA ASN A 31 11.36 1.54 -9.34
C ASN A 31 11.04 1.53 -7.84
N ASP A 32 12.04 1.44 -6.96
CA ASP A 32 11.82 1.43 -5.51
C ASP A 32 11.09 2.70 -5.02
N TRP A 33 11.25 3.82 -5.73
CA TRP A 33 10.53 5.08 -5.45
C TRP A 33 9.00 4.95 -5.52
N THR A 34 8.47 3.94 -6.23
CA THR A 34 7.01 3.69 -6.33
C THR A 34 6.39 3.30 -4.99
N ILE A 35 7.20 2.84 -4.03
CA ILE A 35 6.75 2.57 -2.65
C ILE A 35 6.24 3.84 -1.94
N LEU A 36 6.73 5.02 -2.35
CA LEU A 36 6.29 6.30 -1.81
C LEU A 36 4.82 6.60 -2.13
N ILE A 37 4.23 5.91 -3.11
CA ILE A 37 2.82 6.05 -3.48
C ILE A 37 1.91 5.37 -2.45
N ILE A 38 2.43 4.38 -1.71
CA ILE A 38 1.67 3.57 -0.73
C ILE A 38 0.96 4.42 0.34
N PRO A 39 1.60 5.41 0.99
CA PRO A 39 0.91 6.29 1.93
C PRO A 39 0.05 7.36 1.24
N VAL A 40 0.35 7.73 0.00
CA VAL A 40 -0.29 8.88 -0.68
C VAL A 40 -1.73 8.58 -1.08
N LEU A 41 -1.99 7.44 -1.72
CA LEU A 41 -3.35 7.11 -2.19
C LEU A 41 -4.37 6.96 -1.06
N PRO A 42 -4.10 6.23 0.04
CA PRO A 42 -5.00 6.16 1.18
C PRO A 42 -5.26 7.53 1.81
N SER A 43 -4.24 8.40 1.83
CA SER A 43 -4.39 9.78 2.34
C SER A 43 -5.34 10.61 1.48
N LEU A 44 -5.17 10.58 0.15
CA LEU A 44 -6.04 11.29 -0.78
C LEU A 44 -7.49 10.80 -0.67
N LEU A 45 -7.69 9.48 -0.55
CA LEU A 45 -9.02 8.89 -0.40
C LEU A 45 -9.68 9.25 0.93
N LEU A 46 -8.95 9.23 2.04
CA LEU A 46 -9.48 9.66 3.34
C LEU A 46 -9.86 11.14 3.34
N ILE A 47 -9.04 11.99 2.72
CA ILE A 47 -9.33 13.43 2.58
C ILE A 47 -10.58 13.64 1.71
N ALA A 48 -10.66 12.96 0.56
CA ALA A 48 -11.81 13.04 -0.33
C ALA A 48 -13.08 12.53 0.36
N TRP A 49 -13.00 11.40 1.06
CA TRP A 49 -14.09 10.83 1.83
C TRP A 49 -14.56 11.78 2.94
N SER A 50 -13.62 12.37 3.68
CA SER A 50 -13.94 13.32 4.74
C SER A 50 -14.71 14.53 4.21
N LYS A 51 -14.32 15.04 3.02
CA LYS A 51 -14.99 16.18 2.39
C LYS A 51 -16.37 15.81 1.85
N TRP A 52 -16.51 14.65 1.22
CA TRP A 52 -17.79 14.20 0.66
C TRP A 52 -18.80 13.90 1.76
N SER A 53 -18.42 13.11 2.76
CA SER A 53 -19.33 12.64 3.80
C SER A 53 -19.73 13.70 4.83
N HIS A 54 -19.26 14.95 4.68
CA HIS A 54 -19.30 15.99 5.72
C HIS A 54 -18.78 15.49 7.08
N SER A 55 -17.88 14.51 7.04
CA SER A 55 -17.36 13.88 8.23
C SER A 55 -16.48 14.88 8.99
N LEU A 56 -16.68 14.98 10.30
CA LEU A 56 -15.93 15.85 11.22
C LEU A 56 -14.51 15.33 11.49
N LEU A 57 -13.90 14.60 10.56
CA LEU A 57 -12.55 14.08 10.74
C LEU A 57 -11.57 15.25 10.71
N THR A 58 -10.94 15.49 11.85
CA THR A 58 -9.85 16.45 11.95
C THR A 58 -8.64 15.97 11.16
N PRO A 59 -7.80 16.87 10.64
CA PRO A 59 -6.54 16.49 9.99
C PRO A 59 -5.67 15.56 10.86
N GLY A 60 -5.63 15.80 12.18
CA GLY A 60 -4.89 14.94 13.12
C GLY A 60 -5.42 13.49 13.18
N GLN A 61 -6.73 13.29 13.11
CA GLN A 61 -7.33 11.95 13.04
C GLN A 61 -7.00 11.24 11.73
N ILE A 62 -6.97 11.97 10.61
CA ILE A 62 -6.57 11.42 9.31
C ILE A 62 -5.11 10.96 9.36
N ILE A 63 -4.20 11.81 9.84
CA ILE A 63 -2.79 11.47 10.00
C ILE A 63 -2.62 10.26 10.92
N GLY A 64 -3.29 10.26 12.08
CA GLY A 64 -3.26 9.14 13.01
C GLY A 64 -3.75 7.83 12.39
N ALA A 65 -4.83 7.87 11.61
CA ALA A 65 -5.36 6.71 10.91
C ALA A 65 -4.40 6.18 9.83
N ILE A 66 -3.68 7.06 9.14
CA ILE A 66 -2.65 6.69 8.16
C ILE A 66 -1.47 6.02 8.83
N LEU A 67 -0.91 6.64 9.88
CA LEU A 67 0.22 6.10 10.64
C LEU A 67 -0.11 4.72 11.23
N LEU A 68 -1.26 4.60 11.89
CA LEU A 68 -1.72 3.33 12.43
C LEU A 68 -1.99 2.30 11.32
N GLY A 69 -2.55 2.73 10.19
CA GLY A 69 -2.77 1.90 9.02
C GLY A 69 -1.49 1.29 8.45
N MET A 70 -0.41 2.08 8.37
CA MET A 70 0.91 1.62 7.92
C MET A 70 1.52 0.59 8.88
N VAL A 71 1.43 0.83 10.19
CA VAL A 71 1.93 -0.15 11.17
C VAL A 71 1.16 -1.46 11.07
N LEU A 72 -0.17 -1.38 10.94
CA LEU A 72 -1.03 -2.56 10.83
C LEU A 72 -0.93 -3.27 9.47
N SER A 73 -0.42 -2.63 8.42
CA SER A 73 -0.22 -3.28 7.12
C SER A 73 1.02 -4.17 7.08
N ILE A 74 2.03 -3.93 7.92
CA ILE A 74 3.25 -4.76 8.00
C ILE A 74 2.91 -6.25 8.23
N PRO A 75 2.14 -6.64 9.26
CA PRO A 75 1.79 -8.06 9.45
C PRO A 75 0.89 -8.62 8.33
N LEU A 76 0.02 -7.80 7.74
CA LEU A 76 -0.81 -8.20 6.58
C LEU A 76 0.07 -8.54 5.36
N ILE A 77 1.04 -7.69 5.05
CA ILE A 77 1.99 -7.92 3.94
C ILE A 77 2.90 -9.11 4.27
N GLY A 78 3.43 -9.20 5.49
CA GLY A 78 4.28 -10.31 5.91
C GLY A 78 3.59 -11.67 5.80
N PHE A 79 2.31 -11.75 6.18
CA PHE A 79 1.57 -13.01 6.14
C PHE A 79 0.93 -13.29 4.77
N PHE A 80 0.17 -12.35 4.21
CA PHE A 80 -0.55 -12.57 2.95
C PHE A 80 0.23 -12.10 1.72
N GLY A 81 0.97 -11.01 1.84
CA GLY A 81 1.71 -10.39 0.73
C GLY A 81 2.85 -11.28 0.24
N VAL A 82 3.63 -11.86 1.15
CA VAL A 82 4.72 -12.78 0.79
C VAL A 82 4.16 -14.03 0.06
N ASN A 83 3.06 -14.60 0.56
CA ASN A 83 2.40 -15.72 -0.11
C ASN A 83 1.87 -15.34 -1.50
N PHE A 84 1.30 -14.14 -1.63
CA PHE A 84 0.87 -13.59 -2.92
C PHE A 84 2.05 -13.43 -3.89
N HIS A 85 3.16 -12.82 -3.45
CA HIS A 85 4.36 -12.61 -4.25
C HIS A 85 4.91 -13.91 -4.86
N LEU A 86 5.04 -14.95 -4.04
CA LEU A 86 5.47 -16.26 -4.51
C LEU A 86 4.47 -16.89 -5.49
N SER A 87 3.17 -16.70 -5.27
CA SER A 87 2.12 -17.26 -6.14
C SER A 87 2.09 -16.65 -7.55
N ILE A 88 2.56 -15.41 -7.72
CA ILE A 88 2.63 -14.74 -9.02
C ILE A 88 3.96 -14.97 -9.75
N GLY A 89 4.87 -15.76 -9.16
CA GLY A 89 6.18 -16.09 -9.72
C GLY A 89 7.32 -15.21 -9.25
N GLY A 90 7.12 -14.43 -8.18
CA GLY A 90 8.16 -13.63 -7.55
C GLY A 90 9.26 -14.47 -6.92
N GLN A 91 10.47 -13.91 -6.90
CA GLN A 91 11.68 -14.47 -6.30
C GLN A 91 12.06 -13.64 -5.05
N LEU A 92 12.49 -14.34 -3.99
CA LEU A 92 12.94 -13.75 -2.73
C LEU A 92 14.28 -13.01 -2.84
#